data_AF-A0A6S6M7V5-F1
#
_entry.id   AF-A0A6S6M7V5-F1
#
_cell.length_a   1.000
_cell.length_b   1.000
_cell.length_c   1.000
_cell.angle_alpha   90.00
_cell.angle_beta   90.00
_cell.angle_gamma   90.00
#
_symmetry.space_group_name_H-M   'P 1'
#
loop_
_entity.id
_entity.type
_entity.pdbx_description
1 polymer ?
#
loop_
_entity_poly.entity_id
_entity_poly.type
_entity_poly.pdbx_seq_one_letter_code
_entity_poly.pdbx_strand_id
1 'polypeptide(L)'
;MDHQYSIINQCLQLLKQSDMPTIKKLRVEIQLIQMKRLLLNDSLTSDLARNGCGDDVFEGLLSQMRRICGGRHEGEALTDLMERIGGMLNVLGGDHAH
;
A
#
# COMPACT_ATOMS: atom_id res chain seq x y z
N MET A 1 -15.80 5.98 6.82
CA MET A 1 -14.94 5.43 5.75
C MET A 1 -13.74 4.82 6.43
N ASP A 2 -13.42 3.58 6.06
CA ASP A 2 -12.35 2.81 6.69
C ASP A 2 -10.98 3.47 6.41
N HIS A 3 -10.19 3.64 7.48
CA HIS A 3 -8.97 4.45 7.53
C HIS A 3 -7.92 3.95 6.53
N GLN A 4 -7.85 2.63 6.35
CA GLN A 4 -6.92 1.96 5.45
C GLN A 4 -7.16 2.36 3.99
N TYR A 5 -8.41 2.57 3.58
CA TYR A 5 -8.73 3.11 2.26
C TYR A 5 -8.29 4.54 2.08
N SER A 6 -8.47 5.36 3.11
CA SER A 6 -8.02 6.75 3.08
C SER A 6 -6.52 6.80 2.83
N ILE A 7 -5.77 5.94 3.52
CA ILE A 7 -4.32 5.81 3.35
C ILE A 7 -3.96 5.37 1.93
N ILE A 8 -4.57 4.30 1.39
CA ILE A 8 -4.26 3.83 0.03
C ILE A 8 -4.58 4.90 -1.02
N ASN A 9 -5.68 5.64 -0.85
CA ASN A 9 -6.01 6.76 -1.74
C ASN A 9 -4.97 7.89 -1.66
N GLN A 10 -4.47 8.22 -0.46
CA GLN A 10 -3.40 9.20 -0.30
C GLN A 10 -2.10 8.72 -0.97
N CYS A 11 -1.73 7.45 -0.84
CA CYS A 11 -0.58 6.86 -1.52
C CYS A 11 -0.69 6.99 -3.05
N LEU A 12 -1.86 6.70 -3.62
CA LEU A 12 -2.13 6.87 -5.05
C LEU A 12 -2.02 8.34 -5.50
N GLN A 13 -2.50 9.28 -4.68
CA GLN A 13 -2.37 10.72 -4.97
C GLN A 13 -0.91 11.17 -4.96
N LEU A 14 -0.13 10.78 -3.95
CA LEU A 14 1.30 11.06 -3.85
C LEU A 14 2.06 10.51 -5.06
N LEU A 15 1.75 9.28 -5.45
CA LEU A 15 2.36 8.61 -6.59
C LEU A 15 2.10 9.37 -7.90
N LYS A 16 0.86 9.82 -8.13
CA LYS A 16 0.49 10.63 -9.30
C LYS A 16 1.29 11.93 -9.37
N GLN A 17 1.48 12.60 -8.23
CA GLN A 17 2.18 13.87 -8.11
C GLN A 17 3.72 13.75 -8.10
N SER A 18 4.28 12.55 -7.92
CA SER A 18 5.73 12.34 -7.90
C SER A 18 6.38 12.46 -9.28
N ASP A 19 7.66 12.83 -9.31
CA ASP A 19 8.51 12.82 -10.52
C ASP A 19 9.06 11.42 -10.84
N MET A 20 8.55 10.37 -10.19
CA MET A 20 9.00 9.01 -10.37
C MET A 20 8.85 8.57 -11.85
N PRO A 21 9.85 7.86 -12.42
CA PRO A 21 9.75 7.33 -13.78
C PRO A 21 8.46 6.53 -13.99
N THR A 22 7.79 6.75 -15.14
CA THR A 22 6.46 6.20 -15.45
C THR A 22 6.35 4.69 -15.20
N ILE A 23 7.38 3.92 -15.55
CA ILE A 23 7.38 2.46 -15.35
C ILE A 23 7.34 2.09 -13.86
N LYS A 24 8.16 2.76 -13.04
CA LYS A 24 8.19 2.56 -11.58
C LYS A 24 6.85 3.00 -10.96
N LYS A 25 6.31 4.13 -11.43
CA LYS A 25 5.02 4.68 -11.01
C LYS A 25 3.88 3.67 -11.26
N LEU A 26 3.78 3.13 -12.48
CA LEU A 26 2.77 2.13 -12.84
C LEU A 26 2.89 0.87 -11.99
N ARG A 27 4.11 0.40 -11.71
CA ARG A 27 4.32 -0.81 -10.90
C ARG A 27 3.77 -0.63 -9.48
N VAL A 28 4.05 0.50 -8.84
CA VAL A 28 3.52 0.80 -7.49
C VAL A 28 2.00 1.00 -7.54
N GLU A 29 1.49 1.70 -8.56
CA GLU A 29 0.06 1.98 -8.72
C GLU A 29 -0.77 0.69 -8.82
N ILE A 30 -0.33 -0.27 -9.64
CA ILE A 30 -1.01 -1.57 -9.79
C ILE A 30 -1.12 -2.27 -8.44
N GLN A 31 -0.05 -2.28 -7.64
CA GLN A 31 -0.02 -2.95 -6.35
C GLN A 31 -0.94 -2.25 -5.33
N LEU A 32 -0.94 -0.92 -5.28
CA LEU A 32 -1.85 -0.15 -4.42
C LEU A 32 -3.33 -0.36 -4.82
N ILE A 33 -3.62 -0.46 -6.12
CA ILE A 33 -4.97 -0.78 -6.62
C ILE A 33 -5.36 -2.21 -6.21
N GLN A 34 -4.43 -3.17 -6.28
CA GLN A 34 -4.68 -4.53 -5.82
C GLN A 34 -4.99 -4.57 -4.32
N MET A 35 -4.21 -3.88 -3.49
CA MET A 35 -4.49 -3.76 -2.05
C MET A 35 -5.88 -3.17 -1.81
N LYS A 36 -6.22 -2.08 -2.52
CA LYS A 36 -7.54 -1.45 -2.43
C LYS A 36 -8.67 -2.42 -2.79
N ARG A 37 -8.47 -3.26 -3.80
CA ARG A 37 -9.45 -4.29 -4.22
C ARG A 37 -9.60 -5.38 -3.17
N LEU A 38 -8.50 -5.88 -2.63
CA LEU A 38 -8.54 -6.89 -1.57
C LEU A 38 -9.30 -6.35 -0.36
N LEU A 39 -8.98 -5.14 0.11
CA LEU A 39 -9.73 -4.50 1.18
C LEU A 39 -11.24 -4.40 0.86
N LEU A 40 -11.64 -4.08 -0.39
CA LEU A 40 -13.06 -3.94 -0.79
C LEU A 40 -13.79 -5.26 -0.86
N ASN A 41 -13.10 -6.31 -1.28
CA ASN A 41 -13.65 -7.64 -1.38
C ASN A 41 -13.72 -8.33 -0.01
N ASP A 42 -12.84 -7.93 0.92
CA ASP A 42 -12.79 -8.41 2.30
C ASP A 42 -13.85 -7.78 3.21
N SER A 43 -15.12 -7.90 2.81
CA SER A 43 -16.22 -7.93 3.78
C SER A 43 -16.21 -9.20 4.67
N LEU A 44 -15.19 -10.07 4.56
CA LEU A 44 -15.08 -11.37 5.22
C LEU A 44 -13.93 -11.49 6.26
N THR A 45 -12.84 -10.72 6.19
CA THR A 45 -11.76 -10.75 7.19
C THR A 45 -11.98 -9.70 8.28
N SER A 46 -12.99 -9.97 9.12
CA SER A 46 -13.29 -9.17 10.32
C SER A 46 -12.11 -9.07 11.31
N ASP A 47 -11.11 -9.95 11.21
CA ASP A 47 -10.04 -10.09 12.23
C ASP A 47 -8.79 -9.22 11.99
N LEU A 48 -8.46 -8.87 10.74
CA LEU A 48 -7.31 -7.99 10.43
C LEU A 48 -7.63 -6.51 10.65
N ALA A 49 -8.90 -6.11 10.47
CA ALA A 49 -9.37 -4.75 10.73
C ALA A 49 -9.75 -4.49 12.21
N ARG A 50 -10.02 -5.54 13.01
CA ARG A 50 -10.45 -5.39 14.42
C ARG A 50 -9.33 -5.22 15.44
N ASN A 51 -8.13 -5.67 15.13
CA ASN A 51 -6.97 -5.42 15.98
C ASN A 51 -6.16 -4.30 15.34
N GLY A 52 -6.12 -3.10 15.95
CA GLY A 52 -5.48 -1.87 15.44
C GLY A 52 -4.01 -1.97 14.95
N CYS A 53 -3.41 -3.16 14.96
CA CYS A 53 -2.19 -3.52 14.27
C CYS A 53 -2.21 -3.27 12.75
N GLY A 54 -3.38 -3.31 12.10
CA GLY A 54 -3.48 -3.00 10.66
C GLY A 54 -3.09 -1.55 10.35
N ASP A 55 -3.62 -0.60 11.11
CA ASP A 55 -3.51 0.84 10.82
C ASP A 55 -2.07 1.35 10.91
N ASP A 56 -1.28 0.89 11.89
CA ASP A 56 0.14 1.25 12.02
C ASP A 56 0.96 0.80 10.80
N VAL A 57 0.60 -0.34 10.19
CA VAL A 57 1.29 -0.85 9.00
C VAL A 57 0.98 0.01 7.79
N PHE A 58 -0.29 0.41 7.61
CA PHE A 58 -0.72 1.32 6.54
C PHE A 58 -0.14 2.73 6.74
N GLU A 59 -0.10 3.26 7.96
CA GLU A 59 0.54 4.56 8.25
C GLU A 59 2.04 4.53 7.94
N GLY A 60 2.71 3.42 8.25
CA GLY A 60 4.11 3.21 7.87
C GLY A 60 4.33 3.16 6.36
N LEU A 61 3.39 2.56 5.61
CA LEU A 61 3.38 2.60 4.14
C LEU A 61 3.24 4.04 3.61
N LEU A 62 2.29 4.80 4.16
CA LEU A 62 2.08 6.20 3.78
C LEU A 62 3.31 7.06 4.05
N SER A 63 3.95 6.88 5.20
CA SER A 63 5.19 7.56 5.57
C SER A 63 6.32 7.28 4.57
N GLN A 64 6.51 6.01 4.18
CA GLN A 64 7.50 5.64 3.16
C GLN A 64 7.16 6.22 1.79
N MET A 65 5.89 6.17 1.37
CA MET A 65 5.42 6.77 0.11
C MET A 65 5.71 8.27 0.05
N ARG A 66 5.46 9.02 1.13
CA ARG A 66 5.78 10.47 1.21
C ARG A 66 7.27 10.73 1.03
N ARG A 67 8.13 9.90 1.63
CA ARG A 67 9.59 10.05 1.53
C ARG A 67 10.11 9.79 0.11
N ILE A 68 9.61 8.73 -0.54
CA ILE A 68 10.03 8.32 -1.88
C ILE A 68 9.46 9.27 -2.93
N CYS A 69 8.17 9.56 -2.87
CA CYS A 69 7.50 10.48 -3.81
C CYS A 69 7.98 11.93 -3.67
N GLY A 70 8.51 12.31 -2.50
CA GLY A 70 9.12 13.62 -2.25
C GLY A 70 10.56 13.78 -2.76
N GLY A 71 11.08 12.82 -3.54
CA GLY A 71 12.38 12.93 -4.22
C GLY A 71 13.61 12.78 -3.33
N ARG A 72 13.46 12.29 -2.08
CA ARG A 72 14.59 12.23 -1.13
C ARG A 72 15.38 10.92 -1.17
N HIS A 73 14.84 9.81 -1.70
CA HIS A 73 15.50 8.49 -1.72
C HIS A 73 14.95 7.60 -2.84
N GLU A 74 15.70 7.35 -3.92
CA GLU A 74 15.18 6.65 -5.12
C GLU A 74 15.71 5.23 -5.37
N GLY A 75 16.82 4.84 -4.74
CA GLY A 75 17.46 3.54 -4.96
C GLY A 75 16.86 2.42 -4.11
N GLU A 76 17.41 2.22 -2.92
CA GLU A 76 17.03 1.14 -2.00
C GLU A 76 15.61 1.32 -1.46
N ALA A 77 15.20 2.55 -1.18
CA ALA A 77 13.89 2.85 -0.58
C ALA A 77 12.69 2.38 -1.43
N LEU A 78 12.81 2.38 -2.77
CA LEU A 78 11.75 1.89 -3.64
C LEU A 78 11.64 0.37 -3.62
N THR A 79 12.77 -0.33 -3.54
CA THR A 79 12.79 -1.79 -3.41
C THR A 79 12.15 -2.20 -2.09
N ASP A 80 12.54 -1.56 -0.98
CA ASP A 80 11.94 -1.80 0.34
C ASP A 80 10.44 -1.54 0.36
N LEU A 81 9.99 -0.47 -0.32
CA LEU A 81 8.57 -0.17 -0.46
C LEU A 81 7.83 -1.28 -1.22
N MET A 82 8.42 -1.76 -2.33
CA MET A 82 7.84 -2.83 -3.13
C MET A 82 7.75 -4.15 -2.36
N GLU A 83 8.78 -4.50 -1.58
CA GLU A 83 8.77 -5.68 -0.71
C GLU A 83 7.70 -5.56 0.37
N ARG A 84 7.59 -4.38 1.02
CA ARG A 84 6.56 -4.14 2.03
C ARG A 84 5.15 -4.26 1.45
N ILE A 85 4.90 -3.66 0.29
CA ILE A 85 3.61 -3.76 -0.40
C ILE A 85 3.31 -5.23 -0.77
N GLY A 86 4.30 -5.97 -1.27
CA GLY A 86 4.17 -7.39 -1.58
C GLY A 86 3.81 -8.23 -0.34
N GLY A 87 4.47 -7.96 0.80
CA GLY A 87 4.14 -8.59 2.07
C GLY A 87 2.71 -8.31 2.52
N MET A 88 2.26 -7.06 2.41
CA MET A 88 0.87 -6.68 2.75
C MET A 88 -0.15 -7.35 1.82
N LEU A 89 0.13 -7.44 0.52
CA LEU A 89 -0.72 -8.16 -0.44
C LEU A 89 -0.81 -9.66 -0.13
N ASN A 90 0.30 -10.27 0.31
CA ASN A 90 0.28 -11.68 0.71
C ASN A 90 -0.55 -11.92 1.97
N VAL A 91 -0.49 -11.00 2.95
CA VAL A 91 -1.34 -11.07 4.15
C VAL A 91 -2.82 -10.86 3.78
N LEU A 92 -3.13 -9.86 2.96
CA LEU A 92 -4.50 -9.55 2.53
C LEU A 92 -5.09 -10.63 1.60
N GLY A 93 -4.25 -11.29 0.79
CA GLY A 93 -4.68 -12.36 -0.12
C GLY A 93 -4.58 -13.77 0.47
N GLY A 94 -4.04 -13.90 1.68
CA GLY A 94 -3.60 -15.16 2.29
C GLY A 94 -4.69 -16.09 2.81
N ASP A 95 -5.97 -15.73 2.71
CA ASP A 95 -7.10 -16.50 3.25
C ASP A 95 -8.07 -17.04 2.17
N HIS A 96 -7.57 -17.26 0.95
CA HIS A 96 -8.37 -17.83 -0.17
C HIS A 96 -7.86 -19.20 -0.64
N ALA A 97 -7.09 -19.91 0.20
CA ALA A 97 -6.53 -21.22 -0.11
C ALA A 97 -6.83 -22.24 1.00
N HIS A 98 -8.10 -22.36 1.42
CA HIS A 98 -8.58 -23.51 2.19
C HIS A 98 -10.04 -23.84 1.88
#